data_AF-A0A535P7A3-F1
#
_entry.id   AF-A0A535P7A3-F1
#
_cell.length_a   1.000
_cell.length_b   1.000
_cell.length_c   1.000
_cell.angle_alpha   90.00
_cell.angle_beta   90.00
_cell.angle_gamma   90.00
#
_symmetry.space_group_name_H-M   'P 1'
#
loop_
_entity.id
_entity.type
_entity.pdbx_description
1 polymer ?
#
loop_
_entity_poly.entity_id
_entity_poly.type
_entity_poly.pdbx_seq_one_letter_code
_entity_poly.pdbx_strand_id
1 'polypeptide(L)' 'MFSRSRRVAVTAGHRSVARTLAGVTTSSLVIATPQTSRSGVFVQAVVPATGKFTVYLNKIVTGTTYIAYMVLN' A
#
# COMPACT_ATOMS: atom_id res chain seq x y z
N MET A 1 -17.52 4.12 -9.55
CA MET A 1 -16.61 5.28 -9.37
C MET A 1 -15.48 4.86 -8.43
N PHE A 2 -14.21 4.91 -8.85
CA PHE A 2 -13.05 4.50 -8.02
C PHE A 2 -12.64 5.61 -7.03
N SER A 3 -13.57 6.05 -6.16
CA SER A 3 -13.39 7.27 -5.33
C SER A 3 -12.38 7.15 -4.19
N ARG A 4 -11.83 5.95 -3.95
CA ARG A 4 -10.87 5.67 -2.87
C ARG A 4 -9.47 5.32 -3.36
N SER A 5 -9.20 5.47 -4.65
CA SER A 5 -7.87 5.26 -5.22
C SER A 5 -6.96 6.42 -4.89
N ARG A 6 -5.80 6.14 -4.30
CA ARG A 6 -4.82 7.15 -3.86
C ARG A 6 -3.41 6.56 -3.88
N ARG A 7 -2.43 7.38 -3.49
CA ARG A 7 -1.02 7.00 -3.36
C ARG A 7 -0.57 7.06 -1.91
N VAL A 8 0.34 6.18 -1.53
CA VAL A 8 1.04 6.20 -0.24
C VAL A 8 2.54 6.08 -0.48
N ALA A 9 3.36 6.68 0.39
CA ALA A 9 4.80 6.60 0.30
C ALA A 9 5.35 5.61 1.34
N VAL A 10 6.19 4.68 0.90
CA VAL A 10 7.11 3.95 1.78
C VAL A 10 8.42 4.72 1.79
N THR A 11 8.77 5.30 2.93
CA THR A 11 10.00 6.08 3.09
C THR A 11 11.24 5.18 3.13
N ALA A 12 12.41 5.75 2.87
CA ALA A 12 13.67 5.02 2.96
C ALA A 12 13.83 4.34 4.34
N GLY A 13 14.49 3.17 4.37
CA GLY A 13 14.69 2.39 5.59
C GLY A 13 13.48 1.55 6.01
N HIS A 14 12.35 1.65 5.29
CA HIS A 14 11.14 0.90 5.60
C HIS A 14 10.80 -0.10 4.49
N ARG A 15 10.09 -1.16 4.85
CA ARG A 15 9.51 -2.13 3.90
C ARG A 15 7.99 -2.15 3.93
N SER A 16 7.37 -1.30 4.73
CA SER A 16 5.92 -1.29 4.87
C SER A 16 5.42 0.10 5.21
N VAL A 17 4.14 0.33 4.95
CA VAL A 17 3.43 1.54 5.36
C VAL A 17 1.98 1.20 5.67
N ALA A 18 1.50 1.69 6.81
CA ALA A 18 0.08 1.63 7.16
C ALA A 18 -0.63 2.90 6.67
N ARG A 19 -1.79 2.74 6.05
CA ARG A 19 -2.64 3.85 5.62
C ARG A 19 -4.00 3.78 6.29
N THR A 20 -4.32 4.79 7.08
CA THR A 20 -5.66 4.98 7.63
C THR A 20 -6.62 5.39 6.52
N LEU A 21 -7.76 4.72 6.45
CA LEU A 21 -8.84 4.98 5.52
C LEU A 21 -10.15 4.46 6.11
N ALA A 22 -11.09 5.37 6.37
CA ALA A 22 -12.39 5.03 6.91
C ALA A 22 -13.18 4.10 5.97
N GLY A 23 -13.87 3.12 6.55
CA GLY A 23 -14.67 2.14 5.80
C GLY A 23 -13.88 0.96 5.24
N VAL A 24 -12.56 0.87 5.47
CA VAL A 24 -11.83 -0.39 5.28
C VAL A 24 -12.15 -1.34 6.43
N THR A 25 -12.47 -2.58 6.11
CA THR A 25 -12.67 -3.68 7.07
C THR A 25 -11.69 -4.80 6.75
N THR A 26 -11.65 -5.83 7.59
CA THR A 26 -10.84 -7.03 7.33
C THR A 26 -11.28 -7.80 6.07
N SER A 27 -12.51 -7.57 5.60
CA SER A 27 -13.06 -8.22 4.40
C SER A 27 -12.88 -7.38 3.13
N SER A 28 -12.40 -6.14 3.24
CA SER A 28 -12.12 -5.29 2.07
C SER A 28 -11.03 -5.91 1.19
N LEU A 29 -11.20 -5.88 -0.12
CA LEU A 29 -10.13 -6.21 -1.05
C LEU A 29 -9.31 -4.94 -1.35
N VAL A 30 -8.00 -4.98 -1.10
CA VAL A 30 -7.11 -3.86 -1.43
C VAL A 30 -6.06 -4.33 -2.42
N ILE A 31 -6.02 -3.69 -3.58
CA ILE A 31 -5.02 -3.93 -4.62
C ILE A 31 -4.05 -2.75 -4.59
N ALA A 32 -2.74 -3.04 -4.54
CA ALA A 32 -1.70 -2.01 -4.53
C ALA A 32 -0.57 -2.36 -5.50
N THR A 33 0.00 -1.34 -6.14
CA THR A 33 1.07 -1.48 -7.14
C THR A 33 2.14 -0.41 -6.96
N PRO A 34 3.43 -0.73 -7.17
CA PRO A 34 4.46 0.28 -7.18
C PRO A 34 4.25 1.30 -8.31
N GLN A 35 4.30 2.59 -7.98
CA GLN A 35 4.25 3.72 -8.92
C GLN A 35 5.61 4.45 -9.00
N THR A 36 6.62 3.94 -8.31
CA THR A 36 8.03 4.30 -8.48
C THR A 36 8.76 3.08 -9.02
N SER A 37 9.43 3.23 -10.16
CA SER A 37 10.28 2.16 -10.70
C SER A 37 11.49 1.99 -9.79
N ARG A 38 11.56 0.83 -9.10
CA ARG A 38 12.67 0.47 -8.23
C ARG A 38 13.00 -1.00 -8.43
N SER A 39 14.21 -1.28 -8.90
CA SER A 39 14.60 -2.64 -9.29
C SER A 39 14.45 -3.64 -8.13
N GLY A 40 13.76 -4.75 -8.43
CA GLY A 40 13.51 -5.84 -7.49
C GLY A 40 12.66 -5.46 -6.27
N VAL A 41 11.90 -4.36 -6.31
CA VAL A 41 10.92 -4.00 -5.29
C VAL A 41 9.51 -4.26 -5.82
N PHE A 42 8.74 -5.06 -5.09
CA PHE A 42 7.35 -5.35 -5.41
C PHE A 42 6.49 -5.36 -4.14
N VAL A 43 5.17 -5.22 -4.30
CA VAL A 43 4.20 -5.39 -3.22
C VAL A 43 4.13 -6.88 -2.88
N GLN A 44 4.57 -7.24 -1.68
CA GLN A 44 4.51 -8.61 -1.18
C GLN A 44 3.12 -8.95 -0.68
N ALA A 45 2.46 -8.04 0.02
CA ALA A 45 1.12 -8.22 0.54
C ALA A 45 0.44 -6.87 0.82
N VAL A 46 -0.88 -6.87 0.80
CA VAL A 46 -1.69 -5.79 1.37
C VAL A 46 -2.64 -6.41 2.38
N VAL A 47 -2.55 -5.97 3.63
CA VAL A 47 -3.34 -6.54 4.73
C VAL A 47 -4.34 -5.49 5.21
N PRO A 48 -5.64 -5.65 4.89
CA PRO A 48 -6.68 -4.78 5.38
C PRO A 48 -7.03 -5.08 6.84
N ALA A 49 -7.39 -4.05 7.58
CA ALA A 49 -7.85 -4.09 8.96
C ALA A 49 -8.93 -3.03 9.17
N THR A 50 -9.57 -3.02 10.34
CA THR A 50 -10.58 -2.00 10.65
C THR A 50 -9.98 -0.59 10.56
N GLY A 51 -10.48 0.21 9.62
CA GLY A 51 -10.10 1.61 9.41
C GLY A 51 -8.72 1.84 8.78
N LYS A 52 -8.00 0.80 8.36
CA LYS A 52 -6.68 0.94 7.74
C LYS A 52 -6.31 -0.28 6.89
N PHE A 53 -5.29 -0.14 6.07
CA PHE A 53 -4.59 -1.29 5.49
C PHE A 53 -3.09 -1.06 5.56
N THR A 54 -2.32 -2.13 5.57
CA THR A 54 -0.86 -2.08 5.55
C THR A 54 -0.36 -2.67 4.25
N VAL A 55 0.46 -1.91 3.52
CA VAL A 55 1.21 -2.42 2.37
C VAL A 55 2.56 -2.93 2.85
N TYR A 56 2.91 -4.15 2.48
CA TYR A 56 4.22 -4.75 2.69
C TYR A 56 4.94 -4.89 1.35
N LEU A 57 6.19 -4.49 1.31
CA LEU A 57 7.12 -4.69 0.22
C LEU A 57 8.05 -5.85 0.55
N ASN A 58 8.57 -6.50 -0.48
CA ASN A 58 9.47 -7.64 -0.35
C ASN A 58 10.81 -7.31 0.32
N LYS A 59 11.22 -6.03 0.34
CA LYS A 59 12.47 -5.57 0.95
C LYS A 59 12.38 -4.12 1.42
N ILE A 60 13.34 -3.73 2.25
CA ILE A 60 13.53 -2.34 2.66
C ILE A 60 13.89 -1.50 1.42
N VAL A 61 13.21 -0.36 1.26
CA VAL A 61 13.52 0.57 0.17
C VAL A 61 14.63 1.53 0.60
N THR A 62 15.59 1.76 -0.30
CA THR A 62 16.71 2.69 -0.06
C THR A 62 16.38 4.15 -0.36
N GLY A 63 15.19 4.41 -0.91
CA GLY A 63 14.65 5.74 -1.15
C GLY A 63 13.13 5.69 -1.17
N THR A 64 12.50 6.85 -1.03
CA THR A 64 11.04 6.96 -1.04
C THR A 64 10.45 6.27 -2.28
N THR A 65 9.51 5.37 -2.04
CA THR A 65 8.86 4.56 -3.06
C THR A 65 7.36 4.78 -2.95
N TYR A 66 6.76 5.31 -4.02
CA TYR A 66 5.34 5.56 -4.06
C TYR A 66 4.58 4.31 -4.51
N ILE A 67 3.50 4.00 -3.81
CA ILE A 67 2.59 2.89 -4.08
C ILE A 67 1.20 3.45 -4.38
N ALA A 68 0.64 3.13 -5.54
CA ALA A 68 -0.76 3.38 -5.84
C ALA A 68 -1.62 2.25 -5.25
N TYR A 69 -2.82 2.57 -4.77
CA TYR A 69 -3.75 1.58 -4.25
C TYR A 69 -5.18 1.87 -4.68
N MET A 70 -5.98 0.81 -4.67
CA MET A 70 -7.42 0.81 -4.87
C MET A 70 -8.06 -0.11 -3.84
N VAL A 71 -9.14 0.38 -3.22
CA VAL A 71 -9.93 -0.38 -2.24
C VAL A 71 -11.28 -0.73 -2.86
N LEU A 72 -11.62 -2.01 -2.82
CA LEU A 72 -12.93 -2.55 -3.16
C LEU A 72 -13.57 -3.09 -1.88
N ASN A 73 -14.81 -2.70 -1.65
CA ASN A 73 -15.62 -3.15 -0.54
C ASN A 73 -16.83 -3.90 -1.07
#